data_AF-A0A0T6UMG2-F1
#
_entry.id   AF-A0A0T6UMG2-F1
#
_cell.length_a   1.000
_cell.length_b   1.000
_cell.length_c   1.000
_cell.angle_alpha   90.00
_cell.angle_beta   90.00
_cell.angle_gamma   90.00
#
_symmetry.space_group_name_H-M   'P 1'
#
loop_
_entity.id
_entity.type
_entity.pdbx_description
1 polymer ?
#
loop_
_entity_poly.entity_id
_entity_poly.type
_entity_poly.pdbx_seq_one_letter_code
_entity_poly.pdbx_strand_id
1 'polypeptide(L)'
;MVLRINLAKPSVVSMKKQGLLNLLILLLTCHLAFPAQAMSRHHDGEARVWSQDDKLCLGVAPTYKTGGILFSGTAQVNDNDVRLHAISVSAVDKDMWHAYIPPESSAEGVRVTSDTCISYGQSLAGFTTKTPAQPINPGLYSVILEAGDQKNRRARFYLKACISLTQNTWAVTPAKFNENETGSSRFYCD
;
A
#
# COMPACT_ATOMS: atom_id res chain seq x y z
N MET A 1 -69.95 22.20 -58.03
CA MET A 1 -69.36 23.42 -58.64
C MET A 1 -67.86 23.38 -58.36
N VAL A 2 -67.07 23.25 -59.42
CA VAL A 2 -65.61 23.15 -59.39
C VAL A 2 -65.04 24.56 -59.47
N LEU A 3 -64.05 24.90 -58.65
CA LEU A 3 -62.98 25.79 -59.11
C LEU A 3 -61.65 25.44 -58.46
N ARG A 4 -60.70 25.08 -59.33
CA ARG A 4 -59.29 24.84 -59.06
C ARG A 4 -58.59 26.16 -58.82
N ILE A 5 -57.60 26.17 -57.92
CA ILE A 5 -56.51 27.15 -57.96
C ILE A 5 -55.20 26.37 -57.90
N ASN A 6 -54.41 26.55 -58.96
CA ASN A 6 -53.05 26.03 -59.13
C ASN A 6 -52.08 27.21 -59.01
N LEU A 7 -50.80 26.89 -58.76
CA LEU A 7 -49.60 27.75 -58.82
C LEU A 7 -49.30 28.50 -57.50
N ALA A 8 -48.08 28.58 -56.99
CA ALA A 8 -46.77 28.34 -57.58
C ALA A 8 -45.76 27.89 -56.50
N LYS A 9 -44.74 27.17 -56.95
CA LYS A 9 -43.53 26.83 -56.18
C LYS A 9 -42.58 28.04 -56.21
N PRO A 10 -41.91 28.37 -55.09
CA PRO A 10 -40.54 28.86 -55.23
C PRO A 10 -39.53 28.07 -54.40
N SER A 11 -38.36 28.04 -55.01
CA SER A 11 -37.15 27.29 -54.72
C SER A 11 -36.49 27.60 -53.38
N VAL A 12 -35.82 26.56 -52.91
CA VAL A 12 -34.76 26.53 -51.90
C VAL A 12 -33.72 27.61 -52.18
N VAL A 13 -33.42 28.43 -51.17
CA VAL A 13 -32.13 29.12 -51.05
C VAL A 13 -31.50 28.72 -49.72
N SER A 14 -30.40 27.99 -49.87
CA SER A 14 -29.43 27.61 -48.85
C SER A 14 -28.81 28.86 -48.24
N MET A 15 -28.95 29.04 -46.92
CA MET A 15 -28.11 29.96 -46.15
C MET A 15 -27.18 29.15 -45.25
N LYS A 16 -25.90 29.15 -45.65
CA LYS A 16 -24.74 28.66 -44.90
C LYS A 16 -24.77 29.19 -43.46
N LYS A 17 -24.92 28.28 -42.50
CA LYS A 17 -24.67 28.52 -41.08
C LYS A 17 -23.19 28.26 -40.80
N GLN A 18 -22.32 29.16 -41.26
CA GLN A 18 -20.89 29.18 -40.97
C GLN A 18 -20.57 30.48 -40.25
N GLY A 19 -20.46 30.42 -38.93
CA GLY A 19 -20.15 31.58 -38.10
C GLY A 19 -20.72 31.53 -36.69
N LEU A 20 -20.75 30.35 -36.05
CA LEU A 20 -21.09 30.26 -34.62
C LEU A 20 -20.45 29.01 -33.97
N LEU A 21 -19.24 28.69 -34.41
CA LEU A 21 -18.48 27.55 -33.92
C LEU A 21 -17.01 27.95 -33.74
N ASN A 22 -16.75 29.07 -33.07
CA ASN A 22 -15.37 29.46 -32.71
C ASN A 22 -15.26 30.38 -31.48
N LEU A 23 -16.35 30.62 -30.73
CA LEU A 23 -16.31 31.49 -29.54
C LEU A 23 -16.76 30.81 -28.24
N LEU A 24 -16.80 29.47 -28.21
CA LEU A 24 -17.07 28.69 -27.00
C LEU A 24 -15.96 27.67 -26.67
N ILE A 25 -14.77 27.85 -27.26
CA ILE A 25 -13.60 27.00 -27.02
C ILE A 25 -12.53 27.74 -26.18
N LEU A 26 -12.71 29.03 -25.91
CA LEU A 26 -11.65 29.88 -25.31
C LEU A 26 -11.77 30.16 -23.80
N LEU A 27 -12.70 29.52 -23.07
CA LEU A 27 -12.94 29.79 -21.64
C LEU A 27 -12.87 28.55 -20.73
N LEU A 28 -12.26 27.45 -21.20
CA LEU A 28 -11.95 26.29 -20.35
C LEU A 28 -10.43 26.08 -20.20
N THR A 29 -9.66 27.16 -20.12
CA THR A 29 -8.30 27.14 -19.56
C THR A 29 -8.40 27.20 -18.03
N CYS A 30 -8.87 26.12 -17.41
CA CYS A 30 -8.69 25.94 -15.97
C CYS A 30 -7.36 25.23 -15.75
N HIS A 31 -6.38 26.01 -15.34
CA HIS A 31 -5.09 25.58 -14.83
C HIS A 31 -5.27 24.60 -13.67
N LEU A 32 -5.24 23.30 -13.95
CA LEU A 32 -5.00 22.25 -12.96
C LEU A 32 -4.06 21.19 -13.54
N ALA A 33 -2.89 21.63 -13.99
CA ALA A 33 -1.73 20.75 -14.07
C ALA A 33 -0.84 21.04 -12.86
N PHE A 34 -1.40 20.87 -11.65
CA PHE A 34 -0.54 20.49 -10.54
C PHE A 34 0.11 19.18 -10.99
N PRO A 35 1.45 19.03 -10.92
CA PRO A 35 2.02 17.70 -11.00
C PRO A 35 1.37 16.93 -9.86
N ALA A 36 0.44 16.03 -10.19
CA ALA A 36 0.09 14.95 -9.31
C ALA A 36 1.40 14.17 -9.17
N GLN A 37 2.24 14.59 -8.22
CA GLN A 37 3.28 13.76 -7.69
C GLN A 37 2.51 12.60 -7.07
N ALA A 38 2.26 11.58 -7.88
CA ALA A 38 1.86 10.27 -7.42
C ALA A 38 3.02 9.79 -6.56
N MET A 39 3.03 10.23 -5.29
CA MET A 39 3.92 9.70 -4.29
C MET A 39 3.56 8.24 -4.19
N SER A 40 4.40 7.41 -4.80
CA SER A 40 4.28 5.96 -4.78
C SER A 40 4.14 5.53 -3.33
N ARG A 41 2.98 4.98 -2.97
CA ARG A 41 2.75 4.43 -1.63
C ARG A 41 3.66 3.22 -1.47
N HIS A 42 4.75 3.41 -0.75
CA HIS A 42 5.74 2.35 -0.52
C HIS A 42 5.18 1.23 0.36
N HIS A 43 4.25 1.56 1.27
CA HIS A 43 3.53 0.64 2.15
C HIS A 43 2.07 1.10 2.32
N ASP A 44 1.22 0.16 2.69
CA ASP A 44 -0.23 0.32 2.86
C ASP A 44 -0.61 0.48 4.34
N GLY A 45 0.15 -0.14 5.26
CA GLY A 45 -0.06 -0.02 6.71
C GLY A 45 1.25 -0.09 7.51
N GLU A 46 1.13 -0.02 8.83
CA GLU A 46 2.25 -0.15 9.75
C GLU A 46 2.40 -1.60 10.23
N ALA A 47 3.62 -2.12 10.19
CA ALA A 47 3.94 -3.35 10.91
C ALA A 47 4.10 -3.03 12.40
N ARG A 48 3.90 -4.03 13.25
CA ARG A 48 4.09 -3.95 14.69
C ARG A 48 5.14 -4.95 15.11
N VAL A 49 6.02 -4.52 16.01
CA VAL A 49 7.00 -5.37 16.66
C VAL A 49 6.95 -5.09 18.15
N TRP A 50 6.84 -6.12 18.97
CA TRP A 50 6.81 -6.01 20.43
C TRP A 50 7.43 -7.24 21.08
N SER A 51 7.72 -7.17 22.37
CA SER A 51 8.12 -8.35 23.13
C SER A 51 6.94 -8.98 23.84
N GLN A 52 6.84 -10.30 23.79
CA GLN A 52 5.88 -11.11 24.53
C GLN A 52 6.56 -12.43 24.91
N ASP A 53 6.51 -12.80 26.19
CA ASP A 53 7.10 -14.04 26.71
C ASP A 53 8.58 -14.23 26.27
N ASP A 54 9.39 -13.18 26.40
CA ASP A 54 10.80 -13.08 25.98
C ASP A 54 11.07 -13.34 24.49
N LYS A 55 10.03 -13.31 23.65
CA LYS A 55 10.13 -13.41 22.19
C LYS A 55 9.77 -12.09 21.55
N LEU A 56 10.35 -11.85 20.37
CA LEU A 56 9.93 -10.76 19.49
C LEU A 56 8.75 -11.23 18.65
N CYS A 57 7.60 -10.57 18.83
CA CYS A 57 6.40 -10.76 18.05
C CYS A 57 6.38 -9.79 16.87
N LEU A 58 6.00 -10.29 15.70
CA LEU A 58 5.65 -9.51 14.52
C LEU A 58 4.14 -9.55 14.32
N GLY A 59 3.56 -8.41 13.98
CA GLY A 59 2.14 -8.27 13.68
C GLY A 59 1.86 -7.03 12.85
N VAL A 60 0.59 -6.66 12.73
CA VAL A 60 0.13 -5.53 11.90
C VAL A 60 -0.70 -4.55 12.72
N ALA A 61 -0.65 -3.28 12.35
CA ALA A 61 -1.56 -2.28 12.89
C ALA A 61 -3.02 -2.61 12.55
N PRO A 62 -4.01 -2.13 13.33
CA PRO A 62 -5.43 -2.47 13.12
C PRO A 62 -5.97 -2.04 11.75
N THR A 63 -5.33 -1.08 11.08
CA THR A 63 -5.80 -0.55 9.80
C THR A 63 -4.70 -0.49 8.75
N TYR A 64 -5.12 -0.52 7.48
CA TYR A 64 -4.26 -0.26 6.33
C TYR A 64 -5.01 0.54 5.28
N LYS A 65 -4.26 1.27 4.46
CA LYS A 65 -4.75 2.07 3.36
C LYS A 65 -5.00 1.16 2.15
N THR A 66 -6.15 1.30 1.53
CA THR A 66 -6.48 0.57 0.31
C THR A 66 -6.43 1.52 -0.88
N GLY A 67 -5.69 1.14 -1.93
CA GLY A 67 -5.64 1.87 -3.19
C GLY A 67 -6.87 1.58 -4.06
N GLY A 68 -7.28 2.58 -4.83
CA GLY A 68 -8.29 2.49 -5.89
C GLY A 68 -8.02 3.58 -6.91
N ILE A 69 -8.43 3.37 -8.17
CA ILE A 69 -8.13 4.27 -9.30
C ILE A 69 -8.73 5.68 -9.08
N LEU A 70 -9.81 5.78 -8.29
CA LEU A 70 -10.55 7.03 -8.07
C LEU A 70 -10.56 7.52 -6.61
N PHE A 71 -10.40 6.63 -5.62
CA PHE A 71 -10.44 6.99 -4.20
C PHE A 71 -9.48 6.12 -3.39
N SER A 72 -8.77 6.74 -2.45
CA SER A 72 -8.03 6.00 -1.42
C SER A 72 -8.89 5.82 -0.17
N GLY A 73 -9.02 4.59 0.30
CA GLY A 73 -9.76 4.25 1.52
C GLY A 73 -8.84 3.74 2.62
N THR A 74 -9.45 3.47 3.78
CA THR A 74 -8.85 2.75 4.91
C THR A 74 -9.70 1.52 5.19
N ALA A 75 -9.06 0.38 5.44
CA ALA A 75 -9.71 -0.87 5.80
C ALA A 75 -9.20 -1.36 7.17
N GLN A 76 -10.05 -2.09 7.88
CA GLN A 76 -9.74 -2.74 9.15
C GLN A 76 -9.18 -4.13 8.89
N VAL A 77 -8.06 -4.49 9.51
CA VAL A 77 -7.41 -5.81 9.36
C VAL A 77 -8.37 -6.92 9.80
N ASN A 78 -9.03 -6.76 10.95
CA ASN A 78 -9.88 -7.80 11.54
C ASN A 78 -11.12 -8.11 10.68
N ASP A 79 -11.59 -7.13 9.90
CA ASP A 79 -12.82 -7.23 9.09
C ASP A 79 -12.55 -7.66 7.63
N ASN A 80 -11.29 -7.72 7.19
CA ASN A 80 -10.94 -7.89 5.78
C ASN A 80 -10.22 -9.21 5.43
N ASP A 81 -10.17 -10.19 6.35
CA ASP A 81 -9.44 -11.46 6.19
C ASP A 81 -8.05 -11.24 5.56
N VAL A 82 -7.24 -10.44 6.23
CA VAL A 82 -5.87 -10.14 5.77
C VAL A 82 -5.01 -11.38 5.99
N ARG A 83 -4.37 -11.87 4.92
CA ARG A 83 -3.55 -13.08 4.94
C ARG A 83 -2.14 -12.78 4.48
N LEU A 84 -1.19 -13.00 5.37
CA LEU A 84 0.23 -12.88 5.09
C LEU A 84 0.69 -13.99 4.15
N HIS A 85 1.48 -13.61 3.16
CA HIS A 85 2.16 -14.52 2.25
C HIS A 85 3.68 -14.30 2.22
N ALA A 86 4.20 -13.21 2.81
CA ALA A 86 5.64 -13.06 3.03
C ALA A 86 5.98 -12.23 4.28
N ILE A 87 7.13 -12.55 4.87
CA ILE A 87 7.73 -11.89 6.02
C ILE A 87 9.19 -11.64 5.69
N SER A 88 9.65 -10.40 5.89
CA SER A 88 11.05 -10.02 5.77
C SER A 88 11.45 -9.18 6.97
N VAL A 89 12.53 -9.58 7.63
CA VAL A 89 13.19 -8.84 8.69
C VAL A 89 14.64 -8.63 8.27
N SER A 90 15.11 -7.39 8.34
CA SER A 90 16.49 -7.03 8.03
C SER A 90 17.08 -6.12 9.10
N ALA A 91 18.37 -6.30 9.36
CA ALA A 91 19.20 -5.30 10.00
C ALA A 91 19.83 -4.41 8.93
N VAL A 92 20.54 -3.35 9.33
CA VAL A 92 21.29 -2.49 8.39
C VAL A 92 22.15 -3.37 7.47
N ASP A 93 21.82 -3.34 6.16
CA ASP A 93 22.48 -4.06 5.06
C ASP A 93 22.53 -5.59 5.17
N LYS A 94 21.65 -6.21 5.97
CA LYS A 94 21.62 -7.67 6.14
C LYS A 94 20.21 -8.22 6.31
N ASP A 95 19.85 -9.22 5.51
CA ASP A 95 18.65 -10.03 5.72
C ASP A 95 18.82 -10.91 6.97
N MET A 96 17.88 -10.79 7.90
CA MET A 96 17.89 -11.50 9.18
C MET A 96 16.91 -12.66 9.20
N TRP A 97 15.76 -12.50 8.54
CA TRP A 97 14.79 -13.57 8.34
C TRP A 97 13.94 -13.27 7.11
N HIS A 98 13.73 -14.28 6.25
CA HIS A 98 12.83 -14.15 5.11
C HIS A 98 12.09 -15.48 4.88
N ALA A 99 10.78 -15.45 5.07
CA ALA A 99 9.87 -16.55 4.77
C ALA A 99 8.75 -16.06 3.83
N TYR A 100 8.36 -16.88 2.86
CA TYR A 100 7.35 -16.52 1.87
C TYR A 100 6.62 -17.76 1.34
N ILE A 101 5.41 -17.57 0.81
CA ILE A 101 4.70 -18.60 0.05
C ILE A 101 5.16 -18.51 -1.41
N PRO A 102 5.69 -19.60 -1.99
CA PRO A 102 6.06 -19.62 -3.41
C PRO A 102 4.85 -19.35 -4.32
N PRO A 103 5.00 -18.64 -5.45
CA PRO A 103 3.89 -18.31 -6.36
C PRO A 103 3.08 -19.51 -6.87
N GLU A 104 3.71 -20.68 -6.96
CA GLU A 104 3.11 -21.94 -7.41
C GLU A 104 2.38 -22.72 -6.29
N SER A 105 2.49 -22.25 -5.04
CA SER A 105 1.85 -22.90 -3.89
C SER A 105 0.36 -22.58 -3.82
N SER A 106 -0.44 -23.56 -3.38
CA SER A 106 -1.87 -23.38 -3.06
C SER A 106 -2.11 -22.97 -1.60
N ALA A 107 -1.05 -22.72 -0.83
CA ALA A 107 -1.18 -22.30 0.56
C ALA A 107 -1.87 -20.93 0.67
N GLU A 108 -2.87 -20.82 1.53
CA GLU A 108 -3.70 -19.61 1.63
C GLU A 108 -3.04 -18.45 2.40
N GLY A 109 -1.89 -18.67 3.03
CA GLY A 109 -1.28 -17.68 3.93
C GLY A 109 -1.75 -17.79 5.37
N VAL A 110 -1.12 -16.98 6.22
CA VAL A 110 -1.47 -16.87 7.65
C VAL A 110 -2.43 -15.71 7.80
N ARG A 111 -3.67 -15.98 8.23
CA ARG A 111 -4.60 -14.93 8.61
C ARG A 111 -4.04 -14.14 9.79
N VAL A 112 -4.01 -12.82 9.65
CA VAL A 112 -3.59 -11.90 10.71
C VAL A 112 -4.75 -11.05 11.19
N THR A 113 -4.72 -10.78 12.48
CA THR A 113 -5.57 -9.82 13.19
C THR A 113 -4.66 -8.78 13.86
N SER A 114 -5.24 -7.73 14.43
CA SER A 114 -4.51 -6.72 15.20
C SER A 114 -3.70 -7.30 16.36
N ASP A 115 -4.09 -8.48 16.86
CA ASP A 115 -3.52 -9.09 18.07
C ASP A 115 -2.66 -10.32 17.75
N THR A 116 -2.53 -10.67 16.46
CA THR A 116 -1.73 -11.82 16.04
C THR A 116 -0.24 -11.58 16.31
N CYS A 117 0.35 -12.39 17.19
CA CYS A 117 1.79 -12.52 17.34
C CYS A 117 2.33 -13.65 16.45
N ILE A 118 3.17 -13.31 15.47
CA ILE A 118 4.06 -14.25 14.80
C ILE A 118 5.42 -14.12 15.46
N SER A 119 5.87 -15.17 16.15
CA SER A 119 7.19 -15.14 16.77
C SER A 119 8.29 -15.04 15.71
N TYR A 120 9.30 -14.22 15.95
CA TYR A 120 10.45 -14.10 15.06
C TYR A 120 11.10 -15.47 14.82
N GLY A 121 11.25 -15.86 13.55
CA GLY A 121 11.80 -17.16 13.14
C GLY A 121 10.84 -18.34 13.29
N GLN A 122 9.56 -18.10 13.60
CA GLN A 122 8.55 -19.15 13.64
C GLN A 122 8.41 -19.83 12.28
N SER A 123 8.37 -21.16 12.26
CA SER A 123 7.99 -21.92 11.08
C SER A 123 6.49 -21.77 10.82
N LEU A 124 6.13 -21.36 9.60
CA LEU A 124 4.75 -21.15 9.18
C LEU A 124 4.35 -22.21 8.15
N ALA A 125 3.17 -22.79 8.31
CA ALA A 125 2.67 -23.80 7.39
C ALA A 125 2.54 -23.22 5.97
N GLY A 126 3.06 -23.93 4.98
CA GLY A 126 3.02 -23.52 3.57
C GLY A 126 4.05 -22.48 3.16
N PHE A 127 4.85 -21.95 4.10
CA PHE A 127 5.93 -21.01 3.79
C PHE A 127 7.25 -21.73 3.53
N THR A 128 7.98 -21.23 2.54
CA THR A 128 9.39 -21.52 2.30
C THR A 128 10.25 -20.46 2.98
N THR A 129 11.34 -20.89 3.62
CA THR A 129 12.31 -19.96 4.23
C THR A 129 13.46 -19.73 3.26
N LYS A 130 13.57 -18.50 2.73
CA LYS A 130 14.71 -18.07 1.89
C LYS A 130 15.94 -17.80 2.74
N THR A 131 15.75 -17.07 3.84
CA THR A 131 16.80 -16.70 4.79
C THR A 131 16.38 -17.18 6.18
N PRO A 132 17.04 -18.18 6.76
CA PRO A 132 16.75 -18.63 8.12
C PRO A 132 16.95 -17.50 9.12
N ALA A 133 16.10 -17.46 10.15
CA ALA A 133 16.18 -16.46 11.20
C ALA A 133 17.56 -16.47 11.87
N GLN A 134 18.23 -15.32 11.86
CA GLN A 134 19.51 -15.11 12.52
C GLN A 134 19.31 -14.57 13.94
N PRO A 135 20.25 -14.80 14.88
CA PRO A 135 20.20 -14.18 16.20
C PRO A 135 20.07 -12.66 16.11
N ILE A 136 19.14 -12.10 16.89
CA ILE A 136 18.93 -10.66 16.99
C ILE A 136 19.96 -10.08 17.95
N ASN A 137 20.59 -8.98 17.52
CA ASN A 137 21.42 -8.13 18.37
C ASN A 137 20.75 -6.76 18.55
N PRO A 138 21.05 -6.00 19.60
CA PRO A 138 20.60 -4.61 19.69
C PRO A 138 20.98 -3.79 18.44
N GLY A 139 20.05 -3.00 17.93
CA GLY A 139 20.26 -2.19 16.73
C GLY A 139 18.99 -1.80 15.99
N LEU A 140 19.16 -1.22 14.81
CA LEU A 140 18.08 -0.80 13.91
C LEU A 140 17.65 -1.94 12.99
N TYR A 141 16.35 -2.20 12.95
CA TYR A 141 15.73 -3.23 12.13
C TYR A 141 14.62 -2.67 11.26
N SER A 142 14.43 -3.29 10.10
CA SER A 142 13.28 -3.09 9.22
C SER A 142 12.46 -4.38 9.18
N VAL A 143 11.14 -4.23 9.28
CA VAL A 143 10.19 -5.34 9.15
C VAL A 143 9.21 -5.03 8.04
N ILE A 144 9.06 -5.96 7.10
CA ILE A 144 8.07 -5.92 6.03
C ILE A 144 7.21 -7.17 6.16
N LEU A 145 5.89 -6.97 6.20
CA LEU A 145 4.91 -8.05 6.14
C LEU A 145 4.06 -7.83 4.89
N GLU A 146 4.04 -8.79 3.98
CA GLU A 146 3.26 -8.71 2.74
C GLU A 146 2.04 -9.62 2.84
N ALA A 147 0.89 -9.04 2.55
CA ALA A 147 -0.41 -9.67 2.65
C ALA A 147 -1.31 -9.33 1.46
N GLY A 148 -2.31 -10.18 1.28
CA GLY A 148 -3.53 -9.89 0.52
C GLY A 148 -4.74 -9.87 1.44
N ASP A 149 -5.81 -9.21 1.03
CA ASP A 149 -7.11 -9.31 1.69
C ASP A 149 -8.12 -10.12 0.85
N GLN A 150 -9.30 -10.39 1.41
CA GLN A 150 -10.39 -11.13 0.73
C GLN A 150 -10.86 -10.54 -0.61
N LYS A 151 -10.50 -9.29 -0.93
CA LYS A 151 -10.80 -8.62 -2.20
C LYS A 151 -9.60 -8.65 -3.15
N ASN A 152 -8.59 -9.46 -2.86
CA ASN A 152 -7.30 -9.54 -3.56
C ASN A 152 -6.57 -8.18 -3.64
N ARG A 153 -6.80 -7.29 -2.67
CA ARG A 153 -6.05 -6.03 -2.59
C ARG A 153 -4.73 -6.29 -1.86
N ARG A 154 -3.67 -5.65 -2.33
CA ARG A 154 -2.38 -5.63 -1.65
C ARG A 154 -2.52 -4.95 -0.28
N ALA A 155 -1.88 -5.55 0.73
CA ALA A 155 -1.68 -4.96 2.05
C ALA A 155 -0.22 -5.17 2.48
N ARG A 156 0.65 -4.20 2.18
CA ARG A 156 2.05 -4.19 2.60
C ARG A 156 2.24 -3.40 3.89
N PHE A 157 2.70 -4.04 4.95
CA PHE A 157 2.96 -3.42 6.24
C PHE A 157 4.46 -3.23 6.45
N TYR A 158 4.85 -2.09 7.01
CA TYR A 158 6.25 -1.74 7.20
C TYR A 158 6.52 -1.07 8.54
N LEU A 159 7.67 -1.34 9.12
CA LEU A 159 8.20 -0.67 10.31
C LEU A 159 9.72 -0.57 10.24
N LYS A 160 10.27 0.54 10.71
CA LYS A 160 11.65 0.61 11.22
C LYS A 160 11.62 0.81 12.73
N ALA A 161 12.30 -0.07 13.45
CA ALA A 161 12.33 -0.06 14.91
C ALA A 161 13.74 -0.32 15.43
N CYS A 162 14.01 0.26 16.58
CA CYS A 162 15.18 -0.03 17.39
C CYS A 162 14.85 -1.16 18.34
N ILE A 163 15.68 -2.20 18.31
CA ILE A 163 15.60 -3.33 19.23
C ILE A 163 16.76 -3.17 20.20
N SER A 164 16.50 -3.28 21.49
CA SER A 164 17.53 -3.26 22.53
C SER A 164 17.27 -4.37 23.55
N LEU A 165 18.29 -4.67 24.35
CA LEU A 165 18.19 -5.64 25.43
C LEU A 165 18.28 -4.88 26.76
N THR A 166 17.18 -4.86 27.52
CA THR A 166 17.11 -4.20 28.83
C THR A 166 16.80 -5.26 29.86
N GLN A 167 17.69 -5.46 30.84
CA GLN A 167 17.51 -6.45 31.92
C GLN A 167 17.18 -7.87 31.39
N ASN A 168 17.84 -8.28 30.31
CA ASN A 168 17.63 -9.56 29.60
C ASN A 168 16.27 -9.71 28.88
N THR A 169 15.46 -8.65 28.79
CA THR A 169 14.22 -8.64 28.00
C THR A 169 14.39 -7.74 26.77
N TRP A 170 13.78 -8.15 25.66
CA TRP A 170 13.75 -7.35 24.44
C TRP A 170 12.87 -6.12 24.61
N ALA A 171 13.43 -4.95 24.33
CA ALA A 171 12.69 -3.70 24.21
C ALA A 171 12.66 -3.28 22.74
N VAL A 172 11.51 -2.73 22.32
CA VAL A 172 11.28 -2.26 20.95
C VAL A 172 10.80 -0.83 21.01
N THR A 173 11.49 0.06 20.32
CA THR A 173 11.11 1.47 20.20
C THR A 173 11.05 1.88 18.73
N PRO A 174 10.19 2.83 18.34
CA PRO A 174 10.20 3.37 16.99
C PRO A 174 11.58 3.96 16.66
N ALA A 175 12.08 3.70 15.45
CA ALA A 175 13.31 4.34 14.98
C ALA A 175 13.08 5.84 14.80
N LYS A 176 14.08 6.66 15.15
CA LYS A 176 14.03 8.10 14.90
C LYS A 176 14.41 8.39 13.45
N PHE A 177 13.97 9.56 12.98
CA PHE A 177 14.19 10.01 11.62
C PHE A 177 14.97 11.32 11.61
N ASN A 178 16.13 11.33 10.96
CA ASN A 178 16.90 12.52 10.67
C ASN A 178 16.53 13.02 9.26
N GLU A 179 15.81 14.14 9.21
CA GLU A 179 15.36 14.75 7.96
C GLU A 179 16.51 15.28 7.09
N ASN A 180 17.65 15.61 7.71
CA ASN A 180 18.83 16.17 7.06
C ASN A 180 19.71 15.13 6.35
N GLU A 181 19.45 13.84 6.59
CA GLU A 181 20.19 12.76 5.95
C GLU A 181 19.44 12.19 4.74
N THR A 182 20.13 11.37 3.93
CA THR A 182 19.54 10.72 2.76
C THR A 182 19.73 9.20 2.81
N GLY A 183 18.85 8.46 2.12
CA GLY A 183 18.94 6.99 2.07
C GLY A 183 18.71 6.30 3.43
N SER A 184 19.42 5.20 3.66
CA SER A 184 19.25 4.35 4.85
C SER A 184 19.72 5.00 6.16
N SER A 185 20.62 5.98 6.09
CA SER A 185 21.19 6.65 7.27
C SER A 185 20.20 7.59 7.97
N ARG A 186 19.09 7.92 7.30
CA ARG A 186 18.00 8.73 7.87
C ARG A 186 17.37 8.13 9.13
N PHE A 187 17.54 6.85 9.39
CA PHE A 187 16.95 6.19 10.54
C PHE A 187 18.02 5.80 11.53
N TYR A 188 17.79 6.07 12.81
CA TYR A 188 18.76 5.80 13.87
C TYR A 188 18.08 5.40 15.19
N CYS A 189 18.90 4.83 16.08
CA CYS A 189 18.57 4.52 17.47
C CYS A 189 19.27 5.49 18.40
N ASP A 190 18.68 5.77 19.56
CA ASP A 190 19.28 6.57 20.62
C ASP A 190 20.43 5.83 21.34
#